data_AF-A0A847JN61-F1
#
_entry.id   AF-A0A847JN61-F1
#
_cell.length_a   1.000
_cell.length_b   1.000
_cell.length_c   1.000
_cell.angle_alpha   90.00
_cell.angle_beta   90.00
_cell.angle_gamma   90.00
#
_symmetry.space_group_name_H-M   'P 1'
#
loop_
_entity.id
_entity.type
_entity.pdbx_description
1 polymer ?
#
loop_
_entity_poly.entity_id
_entity_poly.type
_entity_poly.pdbx_seq_one_letter_code
_entity_poly.pdbx_strand_id
1 'polypeptide(L)'
;MRKLVLGLIIVNLLLGTVVFAQEPIKIGVLVEFTGACAAYGQMGRDALELARAKGIVPVQVLGRPIELVYFDARTEPTEATNGATRLINTEKAVA
;
A
#
# COMPACT_ATOMS: atom_id res chain seq x y z
N MET A 1 -29.38 -41.23 -6.28
CA MET A 1 -28.21 -40.62 -6.95
C MET A 1 -28.34 -39.10 -7.09
N ARG A 2 -29.40 -38.52 -7.70
CA ARG A 2 -29.58 -37.04 -7.81
C ARG A 2 -29.50 -36.26 -6.48
N LYS A 3 -30.12 -36.76 -5.39
CA LYS A 3 -30.08 -36.11 -4.07
C LYS A 3 -28.68 -36.10 -3.43
N LEU A 4 -27.85 -37.09 -3.76
CA LEU A 4 -26.45 -37.20 -3.30
C LEU A 4 -25.54 -36.22 -4.03
N VAL A 5 -25.73 -36.06 -5.34
CA VAL A 5 -25.01 -35.08 -6.17
C VAL A 5 -25.36 -33.64 -5.74
N LEU A 6 -26.65 -33.37 -5.47
CA LEU A 6 -27.10 -32.07 -4.93
C LEU A 6 -26.49 -31.77 -3.56
N GLY A 7 -26.39 -32.76 -2.67
CA GLY A 7 -25.72 -32.61 -1.38
C GLY A 7 -24.23 -32.25 -1.52
N LEU A 8 -23.53 -32.89 -2.46
CA LEU A 8 -22.09 -32.67 -2.69
C LEU A 8 -21.77 -31.27 -3.25
N ILE A 9 -22.66 -30.73 -4.10
CA ILE A 9 -22.54 -29.37 -4.66
C ILE A 9 -22.78 -28.33 -3.55
N ILE A 10 -23.77 -28.53 -2.70
CA ILE A 10 -24.09 -27.63 -1.58
C ILE A 10 -22.94 -27.60 -0.56
N VAL A 11 -22.32 -28.74 -0.25
CA VAL A 11 -21.16 -28.80 0.65
C VAL A 11 -19.94 -28.07 0.06
N ASN A 12 -19.68 -28.18 -1.24
CA ASN A 12 -18.61 -27.41 -1.89
C ASN A 12 -18.87 -25.90 -1.91
N LEU A 13 -20.14 -25.48 -2.06
CA LEU A 13 -20.51 -24.07 -2.03
C LEU A 13 -20.42 -23.48 -0.61
N LEU A 14 -20.69 -24.29 0.42
CA LEU A 14 -20.57 -23.91 1.84
C LEU A 14 -19.12 -23.91 2.33
N LEU A 15 -18.22 -24.67 1.71
CA LEU A 15 -16.78 -24.67 1.96
C LEU A 15 -16.05 -23.54 1.20
N GLY A 16 -16.75 -22.45 0.88
CA GLY A 16 -16.21 -21.30 0.15
C GLY A 16 -14.78 -20.99 0.59
N THR A 17 -13.87 -20.96 -0.39
CA THR A 17 -12.45 -20.73 -0.15
C THR A 17 -12.28 -19.37 0.53
N VAL A 18 -11.85 -19.38 1.79
CA VAL A 18 -11.44 -18.17 2.49
C VAL A 18 -10.15 -17.70 1.85
N VAL A 19 -10.26 -16.86 0.82
CA VAL A 19 -9.09 -16.22 0.21
C VAL A 19 -8.66 -15.12 1.17
N PHE A 20 -7.60 -15.38 1.93
CA PHE A 20 -6.94 -14.33 2.69
C PHE A 20 -6.31 -13.37 1.70
N ALA A 21 -6.83 -12.13 1.65
CA ALA A 21 -6.18 -11.06 0.90
C ALA A 21 -4.76 -10.88 1.46
N GLN A 22 -3.75 -10.97 0.60
CA GLN A 22 -2.38 -10.74 1.03
C GLN A 22 -2.20 -9.29 1.45
N GLU A 23 -1.42 -9.06 2.51
CA GLU A 23 -1.13 -7.71 2.98
C GLU A 23 -0.45 -6.86 1.90
N PRO A 24 -0.76 -5.56 1.83
CA PRO A 24 -0.14 -4.65 0.87
C PRO A 24 1.38 -4.62 1.02
N ILE A 25 2.05 -4.30 -0.08
CA ILE A 25 3.46 -3.90 -0.06
C ILE A 25 3.49 -2.41 0.27
N LYS A 26 3.89 -2.08 1.49
CA LYS A 26 4.00 -0.70 1.95
C LYS A 26 5.36 -0.10 1.56
N ILE A 27 5.33 1.02 0.86
CA ILE A 27 6.50 1.82 0.50
C ILE A 27 6.40 3.15 1.26
N GLY A 28 7.40 3.45 2.07
CA GLY A 28 7.48 4.68 2.83
C GLY A 28 7.92 5.85 1.94
N VAL A 29 7.17 6.94 1.99
CA VAL A 29 7.46 8.17 1.26
C VAL A 29 7.69 9.30 2.25
N LEU A 30 8.95 9.44 2.66
CA LEU A 30 9.40 10.52 3.52
C LEU A 30 9.78 11.72 2.66
N VAL A 31 8.98 12.78 2.73
CA VAL A 31 9.13 13.99 1.90
C VAL A 31 8.70 15.24 2.66
N GLU A 32 8.94 16.40 2.07
CA GLU A 32 8.60 17.70 2.65
C GLU A 32 7.24 18.18 2.13
N PHE A 33 6.18 18.01 2.90
CA PHE A 33 4.85 18.58 2.57
C PHE A 33 4.63 19.94 3.21
N THR A 34 5.35 20.23 4.29
CA THR A 34 5.40 21.55 4.91
C THR A 34 6.86 22.01 5.09
N GLY A 35 7.06 23.24 5.56
CA GLY A 35 8.38 23.85 5.71
C GLY A 35 8.90 24.51 4.43
N ALA A 36 10.17 24.92 4.46
CA ALA A 36 10.79 25.72 3.39
C ALA A 36 10.87 24.97 2.04
N CYS A 37 10.91 23.65 2.08
CA CYS A 37 11.04 22.79 0.89
C CYS A 37 9.71 22.12 0.47
N ALA A 38 8.56 22.56 1.00
CA ALA A 38 7.24 21.97 0.78
C ALA A 38 6.88 21.75 -0.71
N ALA A 39 7.33 22.64 -1.58
CA ALA A 39 7.09 22.54 -3.03
C ALA A 39 7.61 21.21 -3.61
N TYR A 40 8.74 20.70 -3.12
CA TYR A 40 9.31 19.46 -3.63
C TYR A 40 8.49 18.22 -3.25
N GLY A 41 7.95 18.14 -2.03
CA GLY A 41 7.08 17.02 -1.66
C GLY A 41 5.75 17.04 -2.39
N GLN A 42 5.19 18.23 -2.62
CA GLN A 42 3.98 18.40 -3.45
C GLN A 42 4.23 17.92 -4.89
N MET A 43 5.33 18.38 -5.52
CA MET A 43 5.73 17.94 -6.85
C MET A 43 5.96 16.42 -6.93
N GLY A 44 6.61 15.83 -5.92
CA GLY A 44 6.85 14.39 -5.85
C GLY A 44 5.56 13.58 -5.77
N ARG A 45 4.61 13.99 -4.93
CA ARG A 45 3.30 13.33 -4.82
C ARG A 45 2.52 13.39 -6.13
N ASP A 46 2.47 14.57 -6.74
CA ASP A 46 1.74 14.77 -8.00
C ASP A 46 2.34 13.91 -9.14
N ALA A 47 3.68 13.77 -9.17
CA ALA A 47 4.35 12.88 -10.12
C ALA A 47 4.00 11.40 -9.90
N LEU A 48 3.95 10.94 -8.64
CA LEU A 48 3.56 9.56 -8.31
C LEU A 48 2.09 9.29 -8.66
N GLU A 49 1.20 10.22 -8.34
CA GLU A 49 -0.22 10.12 -8.67
C GLU A 49 -0.43 10.09 -10.19
N LEU A 50 0.26 10.96 -10.92
CA LEU A 50 0.24 10.97 -12.39
C LEU A 50 0.76 9.65 -12.96
N ALA A 51 1.89 9.13 -12.47
CA ALA A 51 2.47 7.87 -12.94
C ALA A 51 1.51 6.69 -12.71
N ARG A 52 0.82 6.65 -11.56
CA ARG A 52 -0.23 5.66 -11.28
C ARG A 52 -1.43 5.83 -12.22
N ALA A 53 -1.92 7.05 -12.40
CA ALA A 53 -3.05 7.33 -13.28
C ALA A 53 -2.77 6.99 -14.76
N LYS A 54 -1.53 7.14 -15.20
CA LYS A 54 -1.07 6.79 -16.56
C LYS A 54 -0.65 5.33 -16.70
N GLY A 55 -0.68 4.53 -15.62
CA GLY A 55 -0.25 3.14 -15.64
C GLY A 55 1.24 2.96 -15.95
N ILE A 56 2.07 3.97 -15.71
CA ILE A 56 3.52 3.93 -15.94
C ILE A 56 4.20 3.01 -14.92
N VAL A 57 3.62 2.93 -13.71
CA VAL A 57 4.08 2.08 -12.62
C VAL A 57 2.99 1.07 -12.25
N PRO A 58 3.37 -0.15 -11.83
CA PRO A 58 2.39 -1.13 -11.37
C PRO A 58 1.71 -0.65 -10.07
N VAL A 59 0.41 -0.89 -9.96
CA VAL A 59 -0.36 -0.65 -8.71
C VAL A 59 -0.39 -1.88 -7.80
N GLN A 60 0.09 -3.03 -8.31
CA GLN A 60 0.22 -4.28 -7.58
C GLN A 60 1.41 -5.09 -8.12
N VAL A 61 2.04 -5.88 -7.26
CA VAL A 61 3.15 -6.78 -7.61
C VAL A 61 2.90 -8.12 -6.95
N LEU A 62 3.03 -9.22 -7.71
CA LEU A 62 2.79 -10.59 -7.23
C LEU A 62 1.40 -10.78 -6.58
N GLY A 63 0.38 -10.06 -7.07
CA GLY A 63 -0.98 -10.12 -6.52
C GLY A 63 -1.18 -9.31 -5.23
N ARG A 64 -0.15 -8.59 -4.76
CA ARG A 64 -0.24 -7.70 -3.59
C ARG A 64 -0.36 -6.24 -4.03
N PRO A 65 -1.32 -5.46 -3.50
CA PRO A 65 -1.42 -4.05 -3.80
C PRO A 65 -0.23 -3.27 -3.24
N ILE A 66 0.21 -2.23 -3.95
CA ILE A 66 1.23 -1.29 -3.45
C ILE A 66 0.54 -0.12 -2.73
N GLU A 67 0.88 0.04 -1.46
CA GLU A 67 0.43 1.13 -0.60
C GLU A 67 1.59 2.11 -0.38
N LEU A 68 1.39 3.39 -0.72
CA LEU A 68 2.35 4.44 -0.41
C LEU A 68 1.98 5.05 0.94
N VAL A 69 2.91 5.01 1.89
CA VAL A 69 2.71 5.55 3.24
C VAL A 69 3.55 6.81 3.37
N TYR A 70 2.88 7.95 3.41
CA TYR A 70 3.52 9.26 3.41
C TYR A 70 3.86 9.75 4.82
N PHE A 71 5.00 10.41 4.95
CA PHE A 71 5.37 11.16 6.15
C PHE A 71 5.90 12.55 5.77
N ASP A 72 5.41 13.59 6.44
CA ASP A 72 5.85 14.97 6.28
C ASP A 72 7.02 15.29 7.22
N ALA A 73 8.21 15.47 6.66
CA ALA A 73 9.42 15.80 7.42
C ALA A 73 9.58 17.30 7.72
N ARG A 74 8.69 18.16 7.20
CA ARG A 74 8.61 19.60 7.53
C ARG A 74 9.88 20.42 7.27
N THR A 75 10.79 19.90 6.47
CA THR A 75 12.15 20.41 6.24
C THR A 75 12.99 20.43 7.52
N GLU A 76 12.71 19.52 8.46
CA GLU A 76 13.36 19.45 9.77
C GLU A 76 14.07 18.10 9.98
N PRO A 77 15.40 18.09 10.26
CA PRO A 77 16.16 16.84 10.40
C PRO A 77 15.65 15.88 11.48
N THR A 78 15.15 16.43 12.59
CA THR A 78 14.59 15.64 13.69
C THR A 78 13.28 14.97 13.26
N GLU A 79 12.40 15.71 12.57
CA GLU A 79 11.15 15.16 12.06
C GLU A 79 11.40 14.10 10.98
N ALA A 80 12.39 14.30 10.11
CA ALA A 80 12.82 13.28 9.16
C ALA A 80 13.29 11.99 9.85
N THR A 81 14.11 12.09 10.90
CA THR A 81 14.59 10.92 11.65
C THR A 81 13.44 10.17 12.33
N ASN A 82 12.50 10.91 12.92
CA ASN A 82 11.30 10.35 13.54
C ASN A 82 10.40 9.68 12.49
N GLY A 83 10.23 10.33 11.33
CA GLY A 83 9.44 9.83 10.21
C GLY A 83 9.98 8.51 9.67
N ALA A 84 11.28 8.42 9.42
CA ALA A 84 11.91 7.18 8.95
C ALA A 84 11.71 6.04 9.97
N THR A 85 11.91 6.33 11.25
CA THR A 85 11.70 5.36 12.35
C THR A 85 10.25 4.87 12.37
N ARG A 86 9.27 5.76 12.22
CA ARG A 86 7.85 5.40 12.19
C ARG A 86 7.51 4.56 10.96
N LEU A 87 7.95 4.96 9.77
CA LEU A 87 7.67 4.24 8.53
C LEU A 87 8.19 2.79 8.60
N ILE A 88 9.38 2.59 9.16
CA ILE A 88 9.97 1.25 9.32
C ILE A 88 9.30 0.48 10.45
N ASN A 89 9.29 1.03 11.67
CA ASN A 89 8.96 0.27 12.87
C ASN A 89 7.46 0.15 13.12
N THR A 90 6.68 1.18 12.76
CA THR A 90 5.23 1.22 12.99
C THR A 90 4.48 0.81 11.74
N GLU A 91 4.76 1.48 10.61
CA GLU A 91 4.00 1.26 9.39
C GLU A 91 4.42 -0.03 8.67
N LYS A 92 5.62 -0.58 9.00
CA LYS A 92 6.21 -1.77 8.37
C LYS A 92 6.45 -1.59 6.87
N ALA A 93 6.84 -0.38 6.47
CA ALA A 93 7.30 -0.13 5.11
C ALA A 93 8.54 -0.98 4.81
N VAL A 94 8.58 -1.59 3.63
CA VAL A 94 9.67 -2.48 3.20
C VAL A 94 10.68 -1.81 2.27
N ALA A 95 10.34 -0.62 1.78
CA ALA A 95 11.15 0.23 0.92
C ALA A 95 10.82 1.70 1.21
#